data_AF-A0A656JRI1-F1
#
_entry.id   AF-A0A656JRI1-F1
#
_cell.length_a   1.000
_cell.length_b   1.000
_cell.length_c   1.000
_cell.angle_alpha   90.00
_cell.angle_beta   90.00
_cell.angle_gamma   90.00
#
_symmetry.space_group_name_H-M   'P 1'
#
loop_
_entity.id
_entity.type
_entity.pdbx_description
1 polymer ?
#
loop_
_entity_poly.entity_id
_entity_poly.type
_entity_poly.pdbx_seq_one_letter_code
_entity_poly.pdbx_strand_id
1 'polypeptide(L)'
;MLNRFKSWRERGWVPIDAAAYELAWQRLGGSVATHPLVVARLSEFSGIPVRYLAWEQGGEVKAAIATWGRSLALSKDELKRHGKKGLFDLGNAELILPVAEEVQVPVRHRARYVSALNEGRISTLKSQAESLAMARTPEELSKKFRYNQRRELRLLEEAGGTVRPVSEFSSAELASMYCDLFQRRWGFEATGARHKAEVIELLRDLLIGSVVFLNDAPIA
;
A
#
# COMPACT_ATOMS: atom_id res chain seq x y z
N MET A 1 -4.76 32.96 8.34
CA MET A 1 -5.37 32.30 7.14
C MET A 1 -5.20 30.78 7.10
N LEU A 2 -4.04 30.21 7.51
CA LEU A 2 -3.77 28.76 7.48
C LEU A 2 -4.83 27.89 8.22
N ASN A 3 -5.39 28.38 9.33
CA ASN A 3 -6.33 27.61 10.14
C ASN A 3 -7.72 27.45 9.49
N ARG A 4 -8.15 28.41 8.65
CA ARG A 4 -9.44 28.34 7.92
C ARG A 4 -9.45 27.26 6.85
N PHE A 5 -8.30 27.00 6.23
CA PHE A 5 -8.17 25.92 5.24
C PHE A 5 -8.18 24.54 5.90
N LYS A 6 -7.61 24.43 7.10
CA LYS A 6 -7.67 23.19 7.90
C LYS A 6 -9.10 22.91 8.36
N SER A 7 -9.79 23.90 8.95
CA SER A 7 -11.16 23.72 9.43
C SER A 7 -12.15 23.39 8.32
N TRP A 8 -11.96 23.92 7.12
CA TRP A 8 -12.74 23.52 5.94
C TRP A 8 -12.40 22.09 5.48
N ARG A 9 -11.11 21.75 5.38
CA ARG A 9 -10.66 20.42 4.95
C ARG A 9 -11.18 19.32 5.87
N GLU A 10 -11.08 19.54 7.17
CA GLU A 10 -11.42 18.60 8.23
C GLU A 10 -12.88 18.78 8.72
N ARG A 11 -13.73 19.54 8.01
CA ARG A 11 -15.13 19.71 8.41
C ARG A 11 -15.86 18.36 8.41
N GLY A 12 -16.40 17.99 9.58
CA GLY A 12 -17.07 16.71 9.86
C GLY A 12 -16.12 15.57 10.23
N TRP A 13 -14.81 15.80 10.18
CA TRP A 13 -13.79 14.86 10.64
C TRP A 13 -13.34 15.23 12.05
N VAL A 14 -13.27 14.25 12.94
CA VAL A 14 -12.79 14.40 14.32
C VAL A 14 -11.43 13.71 14.50
N PRO A 15 -10.49 14.29 15.26
CA PRO A 15 -9.25 13.61 15.60
C PRO A 15 -9.51 12.34 16.40
N ILE A 16 -8.83 11.26 16.02
CA ILE A 16 -8.81 9.99 16.75
C ILE A 16 -7.37 9.53 16.97
N ASP A 17 -7.17 8.56 17.84
CA ASP A 17 -5.86 7.94 18.04
C ASP A 17 -5.59 6.81 17.04
N ALA A 18 -4.39 6.23 17.12
CA ALA A 18 -3.97 5.14 16.23
C ALA A 18 -4.77 3.85 16.45
N ALA A 19 -5.20 3.57 17.69
CA ALA A 19 -5.97 2.37 18.02
C ALA A 19 -7.38 2.43 17.43
N ALA A 20 -8.05 3.57 17.53
CA ALA A 20 -9.34 3.82 16.88
C ALA A 20 -9.23 3.74 15.34
N TYR A 21 -8.13 4.21 14.76
CA TYR A 21 -7.88 4.07 13.33
C TYR A 21 -7.72 2.62 12.92
N GLU A 22 -6.98 1.84 13.70
CA GLU A 22 -6.79 0.41 13.48
C GLU A 22 -8.12 -0.36 13.55
N LEU A 23 -8.94 -0.12 14.57
CA LEU A 23 -10.27 -0.72 14.68
C LEU A 23 -11.17 -0.37 13.49
N ALA A 24 -11.14 0.89 13.04
CA ALA A 24 -11.88 1.31 11.87
C ALA A 24 -11.40 0.61 10.59
N TRP A 25 -10.08 0.47 10.42
CA TRP A 25 -9.49 -0.23 9.26
C TRP A 25 -9.81 -1.72 9.27
N GLN A 26 -9.72 -2.39 10.42
CA GLN A 26 -10.06 -3.81 10.56
C GLN A 26 -11.54 -4.08 10.22
N ARG A 27 -12.44 -3.16 10.61
CA ARG A 27 -13.88 -3.30 10.37
C ARG A 27 -14.31 -2.93 8.95
N LEU A 28 -13.78 -1.83 8.43
CA LEU A 28 -14.24 -1.23 7.16
C LEU A 28 -13.32 -1.57 5.98
N GLY A 29 -12.21 -2.25 6.24
CA GLY A 29 -11.21 -2.62 5.26
C GLY A 29 -10.30 -1.46 4.83
N GLY A 30 -9.40 -1.79 3.91
CA GLY A 30 -8.48 -0.84 3.29
C GLY A 30 -7.41 -1.55 2.47
N SER A 31 -6.46 -0.75 1.99
CA SER A 31 -5.32 -1.19 1.18
C SER A 31 -4.05 -1.29 2.02
N VAL A 32 -2.97 -1.87 1.46
CA VAL A 32 -1.64 -1.90 2.10
C VAL A 32 -1.17 -0.49 2.49
N ALA A 33 -1.34 0.51 1.62
CA ALA A 33 -0.92 1.89 1.88
C ALA A 33 -1.78 2.61 2.93
N THR A 34 -2.91 2.04 3.34
CA THR A 34 -3.74 2.52 4.45
C THR A 34 -3.71 1.59 5.66
N HIS A 35 -2.96 0.49 5.61
CA HIS A 35 -2.85 -0.45 6.71
C HIS A 35 -2.23 0.23 7.94
N PRO A 36 -2.79 0.07 9.16
CA PRO A 36 -2.33 0.77 10.37
C PRO A 36 -0.84 0.62 10.65
N LEU A 37 -0.31 -0.61 10.59
CA LEU A 37 1.12 -0.87 10.77
C LEU A 37 2.00 -0.22 9.68
N VAL A 38 1.58 -0.26 8.40
CA VAL A 38 2.35 0.36 7.30
C VAL A 38 2.39 1.87 7.50
N VAL A 39 1.25 2.48 7.79
CA VAL A 39 1.14 3.92 8.06
C VAL A 39 1.99 4.32 9.25
N ALA A 40 1.89 3.62 10.37
CA ALA A 40 2.62 3.94 11.60
C ALA A 40 4.14 3.80 11.39
N ARG A 41 4.61 2.63 10.96
CA ARG A 41 6.04 2.32 10.83
C ARG A 41 6.73 3.19 9.78
N LEU A 42 6.10 3.46 8.63
CA LEU A 42 6.69 4.33 7.61
C LEU A 42 6.58 5.84 7.95
N SER A 43 5.59 6.25 8.73
CA SER A 43 5.52 7.62 9.27
C SER A 43 6.61 7.86 10.31
N GLU A 44 6.85 6.88 11.18
CA GLU A 44 7.96 6.91 12.13
C GLU A 44 9.31 6.95 11.40
N PHE A 45 9.54 6.04 10.45
CA PHE A 45 10.78 6.00 9.65
C PHE A 45 11.02 7.30 8.87
N SER A 46 9.96 7.91 8.34
CA SER A 46 10.08 9.20 7.69
C SER A 46 10.15 10.38 8.64
N GLY A 47 9.90 10.21 9.93
CA GLY A 47 9.78 11.32 10.89
C GLY A 47 8.73 12.36 10.48
N ILE A 48 7.70 11.96 9.71
CA ILE A 48 6.57 12.83 9.36
C ILE A 48 5.40 12.42 10.26
N PRO A 49 4.93 13.30 11.16
CA PRO A 49 3.89 12.94 12.12
C PRO A 49 2.57 12.64 11.39
N VAL A 50 2.05 11.45 11.64
CA VAL A 50 0.73 11.04 11.16
C VAL A 50 -0.37 11.57 12.08
N ARG A 51 -1.47 12.02 11.48
CA ARG A 51 -2.72 12.32 12.18
C ARG A 51 -3.82 11.43 11.65
N TYR A 52 -4.60 10.87 12.57
CA TYR A 52 -5.77 10.06 12.26
C TYR A 52 -7.04 10.87 12.47
N LEU A 53 -8.00 10.70 11.58
CA LEU A 53 -9.28 11.39 11.61
C LEU A 53 -10.40 10.39 11.37
N ALA A 54 -11.49 10.50 12.11
CA ALA A 54 -12.72 9.72 11.92
C ALA A 54 -13.86 10.60 11.41
N TRP A 55 -14.75 9.98 10.65
CA TRP A 55 -16.09 10.48 10.42
C TRP A 55 -17.05 9.66 11.26
N GLU A 56 -17.79 10.31 12.16
CA GLU A 56 -18.70 9.65 13.07
C GLU A 56 -20.16 9.93 12.69
N GLN A 57 -21.00 8.90 12.78
CA GLN A 57 -22.44 9.03 12.59
C GLN A 57 -23.14 8.07 13.56
N GLY A 58 -24.11 8.58 14.33
CA GLY A 58 -24.82 7.76 15.31
C GLY A 58 -23.93 7.23 16.44
N GLY A 59 -22.81 7.90 16.75
CA GLY A 59 -21.85 7.44 17.75
C GLY A 59 -20.88 6.37 17.27
N GLU A 60 -20.90 6.01 15.98
CA GLU A 60 -20.00 5.03 15.39
C GLU A 60 -19.05 5.66 14.36
N VAL A 61 -17.81 5.16 14.29
CA VAL A 61 -16.85 5.53 13.24
C VAL A 61 -17.23 4.92 11.89
N LYS A 62 -17.82 5.71 10.99
CA LYS A 62 -18.22 5.25 9.65
C LYS A 62 -17.14 5.44 8.58
N ALA A 63 -16.13 6.26 8.84
CA ALA A 63 -14.95 6.34 7.99
C ALA A 63 -13.73 6.75 8.80
N ALA A 64 -12.53 6.40 8.33
CA ALA A 64 -11.28 6.83 8.95
C ALA A 64 -10.20 7.10 7.90
N ILE A 65 -9.37 8.13 8.14
CA ILE A 65 -8.23 8.47 7.28
C ILE A 65 -6.98 8.77 8.09
N ALA A 66 -5.84 8.35 7.57
CA ALA A 66 -4.52 8.77 8.04
C ALA A 66 -3.99 9.88 7.14
N THR A 67 -3.39 10.91 7.74
CA THR A 67 -3.01 12.13 7.03
C THR A 67 -1.60 12.61 7.38
N TRP A 68 -0.90 13.15 6.38
CA TRP A 68 0.28 13.98 6.53
C TRP A 68 -0.07 15.42 6.13
N GLY A 69 -0.46 16.21 7.12
CA GLY A 69 -0.84 17.61 6.94
C GLY A 69 -2.07 17.80 6.04
N ARG A 70 -1.84 18.07 4.75
CA ARG A 70 -2.89 18.33 3.74
C ARG A 70 -3.13 17.20 2.76
N SER A 71 -2.38 16.10 2.91
CA SER A 71 -2.44 14.92 2.06
C SER A 71 -2.76 13.69 2.90
N LEU A 72 -3.24 12.62 2.27
CA LEU A 72 -3.24 11.31 2.94
C LEU A 72 -1.80 10.89 3.29
N ALA A 73 -1.66 10.09 4.33
CA ALA A 73 -0.37 9.59 4.78
C ALA A 73 0.34 8.80 3.67
N LEU A 74 1.68 8.71 3.76
CA LEU A 74 2.54 7.99 2.80
C LEU A 74 2.55 8.60 1.38
N SER A 75 2.10 9.85 1.23
CA SER A 75 2.14 10.57 -0.04
C SER A 75 3.57 10.84 -0.50
N LYS A 76 3.89 10.42 -1.74
CA LYS A 76 5.15 10.75 -2.44
C LYS A 76 5.42 12.25 -2.50
N ASP A 77 4.37 13.05 -2.71
CA ASP A 77 4.47 14.50 -2.81
C ASP A 77 4.87 15.14 -1.46
N GLU A 78 4.40 14.58 -0.34
CA GLU A 78 4.82 15.04 0.99
C GLU A 78 6.24 14.59 1.33
N LEU A 79 6.65 13.35 1.00
CA LEU A 79 8.06 12.94 1.12
C LEU A 79 8.99 13.92 0.39
N LYS A 80 8.65 14.27 -0.85
CA LYS A 80 9.41 15.27 -1.63
C LYS A 80 9.44 16.64 -0.95
N ARG A 81 8.31 17.13 -0.44
CA ARG A 81 8.24 18.44 0.25
C ARG A 81 9.05 18.48 1.54
N HIS A 82 9.16 17.35 2.23
CA HIS A 82 9.98 17.20 3.44
C HIS A 82 11.45 16.86 3.16
N GLY A 83 11.91 16.93 1.90
CA GLY A 83 13.30 16.63 1.52
C GLY A 83 13.66 15.15 1.58
N LYS A 84 12.66 14.26 1.69
CA LYS A 84 12.79 12.80 1.86
C LYS A 84 12.42 12.04 0.59
N LYS A 85 12.64 12.65 -0.58
CA LYS A 85 12.40 12.00 -1.88
C LYS A 85 13.26 10.74 -1.96
N GLY A 86 12.63 9.61 -2.26
CA GLY A 86 13.32 8.33 -2.37
C GLY A 86 13.66 7.69 -1.02
N LEU A 87 13.10 8.15 0.10
CA LEU A 87 13.25 7.44 1.38
C LEU A 87 12.60 6.05 1.32
N PHE A 88 11.43 5.97 0.70
CA PHE A 88 10.78 4.72 0.32
C PHE A 88 9.87 4.97 -0.89
N ASP A 89 9.45 3.89 -1.55
CA ASP A 89 8.51 3.94 -2.66
C ASP A 89 7.49 2.81 -2.54
N LEU A 90 6.21 3.18 -2.46
CA LEU A 90 5.08 2.25 -2.53
C LEU A 90 4.55 2.09 -3.96
N GLY A 91 5.29 2.56 -4.96
CA GLY A 91 4.87 2.53 -6.36
C GLY A 91 3.59 3.34 -6.57
N ASN A 92 2.71 2.84 -7.42
CA ASN A 92 1.38 3.43 -7.63
C ASN A 92 0.34 2.63 -6.83
N ALA A 93 0.64 2.37 -5.55
CA ALA A 93 -0.28 1.66 -4.66
C ALA A 93 -1.63 2.37 -4.64
N GLU A 94 -2.67 1.60 -4.96
CA GLU A 94 -4.04 2.07 -4.88
C GLU A 94 -4.45 2.25 -3.41
N LEU A 95 -5.16 3.33 -3.13
CA LEU A 95 -5.63 3.71 -1.81
C LEU A 95 -7.10 3.33 -1.68
N ILE A 96 -7.35 2.28 -0.90
CA ILE A 96 -8.68 1.96 -0.40
C ILE A 96 -8.79 2.52 1.01
N LEU A 97 -9.72 3.45 1.20
CA LEU A 97 -9.97 4.10 2.48
C LEU A 97 -11.01 3.32 3.30
N PRO A 98 -10.84 3.19 4.63
CA PRO A 98 -11.86 2.67 5.53
C PRO A 98 -13.09 3.57 5.49
N VAL A 99 -14.13 3.16 4.75
CA VAL A 99 -15.41 3.88 4.63
C VAL A 99 -16.54 2.85 4.53
N ALA A 100 -17.51 2.97 5.43
CA ALA A 100 -18.70 2.12 5.46
C ALA A 100 -19.54 2.29 4.17
N GLU A 101 -20.24 1.24 3.76
CA GLU A 101 -20.94 1.21 2.47
C GLU A 101 -22.16 2.14 2.44
N GLU A 102 -22.76 2.36 3.61
CA GLU A 102 -24.01 3.10 3.79
C GLU A 102 -23.82 4.62 3.94
N VAL A 103 -22.58 5.12 3.92
CA VAL A 103 -22.27 6.55 4.09
C VAL A 103 -21.58 7.14 2.87
N GLN A 104 -21.76 8.45 2.71
CA GLN A 104 -21.00 9.23 1.76
C GLN A 104 -20.27 10.37 2.49
N VAL A 105 -18.94 10.34 2.50
CA VAL A 105 -18.10 11.28 3.25
C VAL A 105 -17.21 12.14 2.33
N PRO A 106 -16.96 13.42 2.67
CA PRO A 106 -16.05 14.26 1.88
C PRO A 106 -14.60 14.05 2.31
N VAL A 107 -13.75 13.55 1.41
CA VAL A 107 -12.28 13.50 1.61
C VAL A 107 -11.63 14.66 0.86
N ARG A 108 -11.28 15.72 1.60
CA ARG A 108 -10.68 16.95 1.06
C ARG A 108 -9.15 16.99 1.13
N HIS A 109 -8.54 15.88 1.56
CA HIS A 109 -7.08 15.71 1.58
C HIS A 109 -6.59 15.36 0.17
N ARG A 110 -5.36 15.78 -0.17
CA ARG A 110 -4.74 15.38 -1.44
C ARG A 110 -4.41 13.89 -1.41
N ALA A 111 -4.79 13.20 -2.48
CA ALA A 111 -4.54 11.79 -2.68
C ALA A 111 -4.39 11.50 -4.18
N ARG A 112 -3.70 10.42 -4.52
CA ARG A 112 -3.64 9.84 -5.86
C ARG A 112 -3.93 8.36 -5.73
N TYR A 113 -4.41 7.75 -6.80
CA TYR A 113 -4.75 6.33 -6.86
C TYR A 113 -5.83 5.95 -5.84
N VAL A 114 -6.75 6.86 -5.48
CA VAL A 114 -7.90 6.47 -4.64
C VAL A 114 -8.79 5.53 -5.43
N SER A 115 -9.07 4.37 -4.85
CA SER A 115 -9.75 3.27 -5.54
C SER A 115 -11.17 3.61 -5.96
N ALA A 116 -11.59 3.07 -7.11
CA ALA A 116 -12.99 3.04 -7.51
C ALA A 116 -13.86 2.25 -6.51
N LEU A 117 -13.28 1.38 -5.67
CA LEU A 117 -14.02 0.72 -4.59
C LEU A 117 -14.57 1.70 -3.54
N ASN A 118 -14.04 2.92 -3.47
CA ASN A 118 -14.59 3.98 -2.64
C ASN A 118 -15.56 4.92 -3.40
N GLU A 119 -15.85 4.64 -4.67
CA GLU A 119 -16.86 5.37 -5.44
C GLU A 119 -18.24 5.24 -4.79
N GLY A 120 -19.05 6.29 -4.88
CA GLY A 120 -20.32 6.39 -4.15
C GLY A 120 -20.16 6.70 -2.65
N ARG A 121 -19.07 6.25 -2.01
CA ARG A 121 -18.79 6.45 -0.57
C ARG A 121 -17.97 7.71 -0.27
N ILE A 122 -17.26 8.25 -1.25
CA ILE A 122 -16.51 9.51 -1.12
C ILE A 122 -17.08 10.57 -2.08
N SER A 123 -17.76 11.59 -1.54
CA SER A 123 -18.43 12.62 -2.35
C SER A 123 -17.49 13.53 -3.14
N THR A 124 -16.22 13.59 -2.75
CA THR A 124 -15.19 14.41 -3.39
C THR A 124 -14.26 13.60 -4.29
N LEU A 125 -14.53 12.30 -4.47
CA LEU A 125 -13.73 11.44 -5.33
C LEU A 125 -13.87 11.91 -6.77
N LYS A 126 -12.74 12.00 -7.46
CA LYS A 126 -12.70 12.26 -8.89
C LYS A 126 -12.34 10.97 -9.59
N SER A 127 -12.98 10.72 -10.74
CA SER A 127 -12.58 9.64 -11.64
C SER A 127 -11.10 9.79 -12.00
N GLN A 128 -10.40 8.66 -11.99
CA GLN A 128 -8.98 8.53 -12.28
C GLN A 128 -8.82 7.50 -13.39
N ALA A 129 -7.75 7.61 -14.18
CA ALA A 129 -7.49 6.66 -15.27
C ALA A 129 -7.02 5.30 -14.72
N GLU A 130 -6.45 5.32 -13.52
CA GLU A 130 -5.95 4.16 -12.80
C GLU A 130 -7.09 3.42 -12.07
N SER A 131 -7.07 2.10 -12.15
CA SER A 131 -8.07 1.22 -11.52
C SER A 131 -7.45 -0.08 -11.02
N LEU A 132 -8.14 -0.74 -10.09
CA LEU A 132 -7.69 -2.01 -9.54
C LEU A 132 -7.77 -3.13 -10.59
N ALA A 133 -6.63 -3.76 -10.85
CA ALA A 133 -6.58 -5.00 -11.60
C ALA A 133 -6.94 -6.16 -10.65
N MET A 134 -8.23 -6.45 -10.53
CA MET A 134 -8.72 -7.55 -9.69
C MET A 134 -8.28 -8.89 -10.30
N ALA A 135 -7.49 -9.66 -9.56
CA ALA A 135 -7.29 -11.06 -9.88
C ALA A 135 -8.62 -11.82 -9.70
N ARG A 136 -8.84 -12.82 -10.55
CA ARG A 136 -9.95 -13.77 -10.35
C ARG A 136 -9.75 -14.51 -9.05
N THR A 137 -10.84 -14.79 -8.36
CA THR A 137 -10.80 -15.69 -7.19
C THR A 137 -10.32 -17.08 -7.61
N PRO A 138 -9.68 -17.86 -6.73
CA PRO A 138 -9.23 -19.22 -7.04
C PRO A 138 -10.34 -20.11 -7.63
N GLU A 139 -11.59 -19.91 -7.18
CA GLU A 139 -12.79 -20.64 -7.62
C GLU A 139 -13.15 -20.32 -9.08
N GLU A 140 -12.89 -19.11 -9.53
CA GLU A 140 -13.14 -18.63 -10.91
C GLU A 140 -12.02 -19.02 -11.89
N LEU A 141 -10.93 -19.64 -11.41
CA LEU A 141 -9.83 -20.08 -12.28
C LEU A 141 -10.21 -21.34 -13.07
N SER A 142 -10.24 -21.20 -14.39
CA SER A 142 -10.56 -22.30 -15.29
C SER A 142 -9.62 -23.50 -15.13
N LYS A 143 -10.12 -24.71 -15.42
CA LYS A 143 -9.31 -25.94 -15.41
C LYS A 143 -8.07 -25.81 -16.31
N LYS A 144 -8.23 -25.19 -17.49
CA LYS A 144 -7.15 -24.94 -18.44
C LYS A 144 -6.08 -24.01 -17.86
N PHE A 145 -6.48 -22.90 -17.23
CA PHE A 145 -5.56 -21.96 -16.61
C PHE A 145 -4.74 -22.65 -15.51
N ARG A 146 -5.41 -23.37 -14.61
CA ARG A 146 -4.72 -24.11 -13.52
C ARG A 146 -3.79 -25.21 -14.06
N TYR A 147 -4.18 -25.89 -15.14
CA TYR A 147 -3.31 -26.87 -15.82
C TYR A 147 -2.06 -26.20 -16.39
N ASN A 148 -2.22 -25.06 -17.09
CA ASN A 148 -1.09 -24.31 -17.64
C ASN A 148 -0.14 -23.85 -16.53
N GLN A 149 -0.63 -23.27 -15.44
CA GLN A 149 0.23 -22.86 -14.32
C GLN A 149 1.05 -24.02 -13.75
N ARG A 150 0.45 -25.21 -13.58
CA ARG A 150 1.17 -26.41 -13.13
C ARG A 150 2.20 -26.90 -14.15
N ARG A 151 1.88 -26.80 -15.44
CA ARG A 151 2.81 -27.17 -16.51
C ARG A 151 4.01 -26.22 -16.54
N GLU A 152 3.80 -24.91 -16.44
CA GLU A 152 4.88 -23.92 -16.40
C GLU A 152 5.77 -24.09 -15.16
N LEU A 153 5.17 -24.36 -13.99
CA LEU A 153 5.94 -24.69 -12.78
C LEU A 153 6.82 -25.93 -12.99
N ARG A 154 6.26 -27.00 -13.56
CA ARG A 154 7.05 -28.22 -13.85
C ARG A 154 8.19 -27.95 -14.82
N LEU A 155 7.95 -27.20 -15.89
CA LEU A 155 8.98 -26.86 -16.87
C LEU A 155 10.11 -26.04 -16.23
N LEU A 156 9.76 -25.13 -15.32
CA LEU A 156 10.73 -24.39 -14.51
C LEU A 156 11.56 -25.35 -13.65
N GLU A 157 10.92 -26.26 -12.93
CA GLU A 157 11.59 -27.26 -12.07
C GLU A 157 12.50 -28.20 -12.88
N GLU A 158 12.04 -28.70 -14.02
CA GLU A 158 12.82 -29.52 -14.96
C GLU A 158 14.06 -28.78 -15.50
N ALA A 159 13.99 -27.46 -15.60
CA ALA A 159 15.12 -26.60 -15.99
C ALA A 159 16.06 -26.25 -14.82
N GLY A 160 15.86 -26.82 -13.62
CA GLY A 160 16.65 -26.52 -12.42
C GLY A 160 16.17 -25.30 -11.64
N GLY A 161 14.94 -24.84 -11.90
CA GLY A 161 14.32 -23.74 -11.17
C GLY A 161 13.73 -24.16 -9.84
N THR A 162 13.71 -23.24 -8.88
CA THR A 162 13.13 -23.45 -7.54
C THR A 162 12.31 -22.26 -7.11
N VAL A 163 11.31 -22.50 -6.24
CA VAL A 163 10.47 -21.45 -5.65
C VAL A 163 10.66 -21.49 -4.15
N ARG A 164 11.20 -20.41 -3.58
CA ARG A 164 11.55 -20.34 -2.15
C ARG A 164 10.74 -19.25 -1.46
N PRO A 165 10.11 -19.52 -0.31
CA PRO A 165 9.33 -18.51 0.39
C PRO A 165 10.22 -17.35 0.83
N VAL A 166 9.69 -16.12 0.80
CA VAL A 166 10.43 -14.91 1.24
C VAL A 166 10.91 -15.00 2.69
N SER A 167 10.27 -15.85 3.50
CA SER A 167 10.65 -16.11 4.89
C SER A 167 12.05 -16.70 5.06
N GLU A 168 12.61 -17.37 4.04
CA GLU A 168 13.96 -17.94 4.06
C GLU A 168 15.08 -16.92 3.89
N PHE A 169 14.75 -15.68 3.49
CA PHE A 169 15.73 -14.65 3.18
C PHE A 169 15.67 -13.50 4.17
N SER A 170 16.82 -12.95 4.51
CA SER A 170 16.92 -11.69 5.25
C SER A 170 16.36 -10.52 4.44
N SER A 171 16.02 -9.44 5.12
CA SER A 171 15.56 -8.20 4.48
C SER A 171 16.61 -7.59 3.55
N ALA A 172 17.90 -7.76 3.87
CA ALA A 172 19.01 -7.33 3.03
C ALA A 172 19.12 -8.16 1.73
N GLU A 173 18.98 -9.48 1.82
CA GLU A 173 18.98 -10.36 0.64
C GLU A 173 17.79 -10.05 -0.28
N LEU A 174 16.58 -9.91 0.27
CA LEU A 174 15.40 -9.53 -0.50
C LEU A 174 15.55 -8.16 -1.17
N ALA A 175 16.10 -7.18 -0.46
CA ALA A 175 16.37 -5.87 -1.02
C ALA A 175 17.36 -5.95 -2.19
N SER A 176 18.46 -6.70 -2.02
CA SER A 176 19.46 -6.90 -3.07
C SER A 176 18.86 -7.58 -4.29
N MET A 177 18.13 -8.68 -4.10
CA MET A 177 17.47 -9.42 -5.19
C MET A 177 16.47 -8.53 -5.94
N TYR A 178 15.62 -7.80 -5.22
CA TYR A 178 14.65 -6.88 -5.83
C TYR A 178 15.35 -5.78 -6.64
N CYS A 179 16.37 -5.13 -6.07
CA CYS A 179 17.09 -4.03 -6.73
C CYS A 179 17.84 -4.50 -7.98
N ASP A 180 18.49 -5.67 -7.93
CA ASP A 180 19.17 -6.27 -9.09
C ASP A 180 18.16 -6.62 -10.20
N LEU A 181 17.07 -7.33 -9.88
CA LEU A 181 16.03 -7.68 -10.85
C LEU A 181 15.35 -6.44 -11.46
N PHE A 182 15.10 -5.41 -10.66
CA PHE A 182 14.55 -4.15 -11.13
C PHE A 182 15.50 -3.46 -12.11
N GLN A 183 16.78 -3.34 -11.77
CA GLN A 183 17.81 -2.73 -12.61
C GLN A 183 17.95 -3.48 -13.94
N ARG A 184 17.96 -4.82 -13.93
CA ARG A 184 18.01 -5.65 -15.15
C ARG A 184 16.80 -5.43 -16.05
N ARG A 185 15.61 -5.29 -15.46
CA ARG A 185 14.36 -5.11 -16.21
C ARG A 185 14.22 -3.72 -16.81
N TRP A 186 14.61 -2.67 -16.08
CA TRP A 186 14.30 -1.29 -16.43
C TRP A 186 15.50 -0.44 -16.84
N GLY A 187 16.72 -0.90 -16.56
CA GLY A 187 17.96 -0.19 -16.88
C GLY A 187 18.30 0.99 -15.95
N PHE A 188 17.58 1.16 -14.84
CA PHE A 188 17.85 2.22 -13.85
C PHE A 188 17.49 1.76 -12.43
N GLU A 189 18.04 2.48 -11.43
CA GLU A 189 17.93 2.12 -10.02
C GLU A 189 16.49 2.29 -9.50
N ALA A 190 16.02 1.34 -8.71
CA ALA A 190 14.72 1.43 -8.06
C ALA A 190 14.66 2.63 -7.10
N THR A 191 13.55 3.37 -7.12
CA THR A 191 13.34 4.46 -6.14
C THR A 191 13.39 3.89 -4.72
N GLY A 192 14.22 4.50 -3.87
CA GLY A 192 14.44 4.04 -2.50
C GLY A 192 15.26 2.77 -2.36
N ALA A 193 16.03 2.39 -3.38
CA ALA A 193 16.99 1.28 -3.30
C ALA A 193 17.90 1.39 -2.07
N ARG A 194 18.44 2.59 -1.79
CA ARG A 194 19.31 2.85 -0.63
C ARG A 194 18.75 2.39 0.72
N HIS A 195 17.44 2.48 0.91
CA HIS A 195 16.76 2.18 2.18
C HIS A 195 15.85 0.94 2.07
N LYS A 196 16.01 0.16 1.01
CA LYS A 196 15.07 -0.93 0.69
C LYS A 196 15.08 -2.01 1.76
N ALA A 197 16.26 -2.35 2.29
CA ALA A 197 16.40 -3.36 3.34
C ALA A 197 15.68 -2.92 4.62
N GLU A 198 15.84 -1.66 5.04
CA GLU A 198 15.18 -1.10 6.21
C GLU A 198 13.66 -1.08 6.04
N VAL A 199 13.17 -0.72 4.85
CA VAL A 199 11.72 -0.73 4.56
C VAL A 199 11.15 -2.15 4.57
N ILE A 200 11.87 -3.13 4.01
CA ILE A 200 11.46 -4.54 4.07
C ILE A 200 11.43 -5.02 5.53
N GLU A 201 12.43 -4.67 6.32
CA GLU A 201 12.50 -5.04 7.73
C GLU A 201 11.33 -4.46 8.52
N LEU A 202 11.05 -3.16 8.34
CA LEU A 202 9.90 -2.50 8.98
C LEU A 202 8.57 -3.18 8.66
N LEU A 203 8.44 -3.79 7.48
CA LEU A 203 7.21 -4.41 7.02
C LEU A 203 7.27 -5.94 7.01
N ARG A 204 8.26 -6.53 7.70
CA ARG A 204 8.57 -7.96 7.58
C ARG A 204 7.38 -8.87 7.89
N ASP A 205 6.64 -8.54 8.95
CA ASP A 205 5.48 -9.33 9.40
C ASP A 205 4.31 -9.30 8.39
N LEU A 206 4.31 -8.34 7.47
CA LEU A 206 3.28 -8.18 6.43
C LEU A 206 3.73 -8.77 5.09
N LEU A 207 4.99 -9.16 4.96
CA LEU A 207 5.55 -9.64 3.71
C LEU A 207 5.21 -11.11 3.51
N ILE A 208 4.52 -11.39 2.41
CA ILE A 208 4.20 -12.74 1.96
C ILE A 208 4.64 -12.92 0.50
N GLY A 209 4.95 -14.15 0.12
CA GLY A 209 5.28 -14.51 -1.25
C GLY A 209 6.49 -15.43 -1.34
N SER A 210 7.04 -15.51 -2.54
CA SER A 210 8.19 -16.35 -2.86
C SER A 210 9.12 -15.62 -3.81
N VAL A 211 10.39 -16.04 -3.80
CA VAL A 211 11.39 -15.70 -4.82
C VAL A 211 11.60 -16.92 -5.70
N VAL A 212 11.64 -16.70 -7.01
CA VAL A 212 11.88 -17.73 -8.00
C VAL A 212 13.36 -17.71 -8.40
N PHE A 213 13.98 -18.88 -8.43
CA PHE A 213 15.37 -19.07 -8.82
C PHE A 213 15.48 -19.96 -10.06
N LEU A 214 16.55 -19.77 -10.82
CA LEU A 214 17.01 -20.67 -11.87
C LEU A 214 18.53 -20.82 -11.74
N ASN A 215 19.02 -22.04 -11.54
CA ASN A 215 20.45 -22.30 -11.30
C ASN A 215 21.02 -21.42 -10.18
N ASP A 216 20.34 -21.37 -9.03
CA ASP A 216 20.67 -20.57 -7.84
C ASP A 216 20.73 -19.05 -8.03
N ALA A 217 20.35 -18.53 -9.21
CA ALA A 217 20.18 -17.10 -9.45
C ALA A 217 18.70 -16.69 -9.31
N PRO A 218 18.37 -15.61 -8.58
CA PRO A 218 17.02 -15.10 -8.51
C PRO A 218 16.58 -14.56 -9.88
N ILE A 219 15.34 -14.84 -10.28
CA ILE A 219 14.77 -14.46 -11.58
C ILE A 219 13.41 -13.77 -11.50
N ALA A 220 12.65 -13.94 -10.41
CA ALA A 220 11.35 -13.29 -10.20
C ALA A 220 10.97 -13.18 -8.71
#